data_AF-A0A8T1AE09-F1
#
_entry.id   AF-A0A8T1AE09-F1
#
_cell.length_a   1.000
_cell.length_b   1.000
_cell.length_c   1.000
_cell.angle_alpha   90.00
_cell.angle_beta   90.00
_cell.angle_gamma   90.00
#
_symmetry.space_group_name_H-M   'P 1'
#
loop_
_entity.id
_entity.type
_entity.pdbx_description
1 polymer ?
#
loop_
_entity_poly.entity_id
_entity_poly.type
_entity_poly.pdbx_seq_one_letter_code
_entity_poly.pdbx_strand_id
1 'polypeptide(L)'
;MARKVWFQLVDAATRGAYADTTADSLRLPEDAEDIGDLRDAIFTKVLRALPASLIAANLRVYSNRAAYDAKENPLEEDSSIDTLGGSKENALIVEVPTQHLVPRTVASVAELIAIPSTTVLNEPDKYEEECISLTEWGVDAAHEIPLIWSFMSSLGGCTNSGKIFWRMEDKQVVSLMVDGWFRESTRDCINVHANKKSILMGSPGIGKSTLLCVMAFYLVFKHKKNVLVYRRLTGRKQSNCLFYLTYNADQVVYFLIPLCKEPHAVNIYEALIGQLGIENLWLLLDGFRYEDIPQGPF
;
A
#
# COMPACT_ATOMS: atom_id res chain seq x y z
N MET A 1 26.89 -0.94 -32.29
CA MET A 1 27.69 -0.03 -31.43
C MET A 1 26.79 0.55 -30.37
N ALA A 2 27.13 0.41 -29.08
CA ALA A 2 26.36 0.99 -27.98
C ALA A 2 26.19 2.51 -28.16
N ARG A 3 24.95 2.97 -28.36
CA ARG A 3 24.62 4.37 -28.63
C ARG A 3 24.48 5.15 -27.32
N LYS A 4 25.11 6.32 -27.24
CA LYS A 4 24.92 7.25 -26.12
C LYS A 4 23.67 8.10 -26.38
N VAL A 5 22.74 8.09 -25.44
CA VAL A 5 21.50 8.89 -25.49
C VAL A 5 21.44 9.80 -24.27
N TRP A 6 21.16 11.08 -24.50
CA TRP A 6 20.95 12.10 -23.48
C TRP A 6 19.47 12.24 -23.16
N PHE A 7 19.16 12.38 -21.87
CA PHE A 7 17.81 12.58 -21.38
C PHE A 7 17.80 13.53 -20.18
N GLN A 8 16.65 14.14 -19.91
CA GLN A 8 16.41 14.93 -18.71
C GLN A 8 15.10 14.51 -18.07
N LEU A 9 15.14 14.26 -16.77
CA LEU A 9 13.92 14.02 -15.99
C LEU A 9 13.22 15.34 -15.72
N VAL A 10 11.91 15.37 -15.97
CA VAL A 10 11.06 16.51 -15.61
C VAL A 10 9.90 16.04 -14.76
N ASP A 11 9.49 16.88 -13.83
CA ASP A 11 8.31 16.65 -13.02
C ASP A 11 7.05 17.09 -13.80
N ALA A 12 6.05 16.21 -13.92
CA ALA A 12 4.85 16.50 -14.72
C ALA A 12 4.04 17.69 -14.20
N ALA A 13 4.05 17.97 -12.89
CA ALA A 13 3.29 19.06 -12.30
C ALA A 13 3.96 20.42 -12.53
N THR A 14 5.27 20.49 -12.31
CA THR A 14 6.02 21.75 -12.43
C THR A 14 6.58 21.99 -13.83
N ARG A 15 6.70 20.94 -14.65
CA ARG A 15 7.41 20.92 -15.94
C ARG A 15 8.88 21.34 -15.81
N GLY A 16 9.38 21.43 -14.59
CA GLY A 16 10.75 21.74 -14.22
C GLY A 16 11.58 20.47 -14.08
N ALA A 17 12.86 20.62 -13.74
CA ALA A 17 13.73 19.49 -13.46
C ALA A 17 13.17 18.65 -12.30
N TYR A 18 13.08 17.34 -12.48
CA TYR A 18 12.65 16.45 -11.41
C TYR A 18 13.72 16.39 -10.31
N ALA A 19 13.37 16.63 -9.05
CA ALA A 19 14.29 16.56 -7.90
C ALA A 19 15.65 17.27 -8.12
N ASP A 20 15.63 18.47 -8.73
CA ASP A 20 16.80 19.27 -9.08
C ASP A 20 17.86 18.54 -9.95
N THR A 21 17.43 17.51 -10.68
CA THR A 21 18.30 16.74 -11.57
C THR A 21 18.71 17.54 -12.80
N THR A 22 19.92 17.29 -13.29
CA THR A 22 20.41 17.80 -14.58
C THR A 22 20.27 16.74 -15.67
N ALA A 23 20.36 17.16 -16.94
CA ALA A 23 20.44 16.20 -18.04
C ALA A 23 21.59 15.20 -17.84
N ASP A 24 21.27 13.92 -18.00
CA ASP A 24 22.20 12.79 -17.88
C ASP A 24 22.19 11.99 -19.20
N SER A 25 23.05 10.99 -19.30
CA SER A 25 23.16 10.13 -20.47
C SER A 25 23.34 8.68 -20.07
N LEU A 26 22.84 7.79 -20.92
CA LEU A 26 23.08 6.35 -20.78
C LEU A 26 23.55 5.78 -22.12
N ARG A 27 24.22 4.63 -22.04
CA ARG A 27 24.57 3.85 -23.23
C ARG A 27 23.51 2.77 -23.38
N LEU A 28 22.79 2.81 -24.49
CA LEU A 28 21.81 1.79 -24.80
C LEU A 28 22.50 0.48 -25.20
N PRO A 29 21.90 -0.67 -24.85
CA PRO A 29 22.24 -1.96 -25.43
C PRO A 29 22.15 -1.93 -26.97
N GLU A 30 22.87 -2.83 -27.66
CA GLU A 30 22.86 -2.86 -29.13
C GLU A 30 21.54 -3.36 -29.73
N ASP A 31 20.75 -4.07 -28.92
CA ASP A 31 19.42 -4.61 -29.20
C ASP A 31 18.27 -3.70 -28.80
N ALA A 32 18.55 -2.50 -28.28
CA ALA A 32 17.51 -1.50 -27.99
C ALA A 32 17.08 -0.79 -29.29
N GLU A 33 15.84 -1.04 -29.72
CA GLU A 33 15.33 -0.57 -31.00
C GLU A 33 14.31 0.57 -30.84
N ASP A 34 13.58 0.60 -29.72
CA ASP A 34 12.42 1.48 -29.54
C ASP A 34 12.40 2.31 -28.23
N ILE A 35 11.42 3.22 -28.13
CA ILE A 35 11.24 4.08 -26.97
C ILE A 35 10.93 3.28 -25.69
N GLY A 36 10.32 2.11 -25.81
CA GLY A 36 10.11 1.17 -24.70
C GLY A 36 11.43 0.71 -24.08
N ASP A 37 12.36 0.22 -24.90
CA ASP A 37 13.69 -0.22 -24.45
C ASP A 37 14.48 0.93 -23.79
N LEU A 38 14.40 2.13 -24.38
CA LEU A 38 15.01 3.33 -23.82
C LEU A 38 14.40 3.66 -22.45
N ARG A 39 13.08 3.62 -22.33
CA ARG A 39 12.35 3.93 -21.10
C ARG A 39 12.73 2.97 -19.97
N ASP A 40 12.84 1.67 -20.27
CA ASP A 40 13.22 0.64 -19.29
C ASP A 40 14.67 0.82 -18.83
N ALA A 41 15.58 1.17 -19.76
CA ALA A 41 16.96 1.49 -19.44
C ALA A 41 17.11 2.75 -18.56
N ILE A 42 16.33 3.80 -18.87
CA ILE A 42 16.26 5.02 -18.05
C ILE A 42 15.73 4.69 -16.66
N PHE A 43 14.60 4.01 -16.58
CA PHE A 43 13.96 3.63 -15.32
C PHE A 43 14.93 2.83 -14.43
N THR A 44 15.61 1.83 -14.98
CA THR A 44 16.62 1.05 -14.25
C THR A 44 17.75 1.93 -13.71
N LYS A 45 18.22 2.89 -14.51
CA LYS A 45 19.30 3.80 -14.12
C LYS A 45 18.88 4.78 -13.02
N VAL A 46 17.66 5.30 -13.07
CA VAL A 46 17.18 6.33 -12.14
C VAL A 46 16.29 5.78 -11.02
N LEU A 47 16.12 4.46 -10.94
CA LEU A 47 15.20 3.77 -10.04
C LEU A 47 15.28 4.26 -8.59
N ARG A 48 16.50 4.47 -8.08
CA ARG A 48 16.73 4.92 -6.70
C ARG A 48 16.27 6.35 -6.41
N ALA A 49 16.13 7.17 -7.45
CA ALA A 49 15.64 8.54 -7.36
C ALA A 49 14.14 8.65 -7.60
N LEU A 50 13.49 7.58 -8.06
CA LEU A 50 12.06 7.55 -8.33
C LEU A 50 11.27 6.99 -7.14
N PRO A 51 10.02 7.43 -6.92
CA PRO A 51 9.09 6.81 -5.99
C PRO A 51 8.95 5.30 -6.22
N ALA A 52 8.89 4.52 -5.13
CA ALA A 52 8.83 3.05 -5.18
C ALA A 52 7.61 2.49 -5.93
N SER A 53 6.53 3.28 -6.08
CA SER A 53 5.30 2.89 -6.75
C SER A 53 5.34 3.05 -8.28
N LEU A 54 6.36 3.71 -8.83
CA LEU A 54 6.46 3.92 -10.28
C LEU A 54 7.00 2.66 -10.95
N ILE A 55 6.37 2.26 -12.04
CA ILE A 55 6.93 1.31 -13.00
C ILE A 55 7.39 2.07 -14.25
N ALA A 56 8.28 1.46 -15.04
CA ALA A 56 8.80 2.09 -16.26
C ALA A 56 7.69 2.60 -17.19
N ALA A 57 6.60 1.84 -17.34
CA ALA A 57 5.43 2.21 -18.15
C ALA A 57 4.72 3.51 -17.72
N ASN A 58 4.98 4.02 -16.51
CA ASN A 58 4.43 5.30 -16.08
C ASN A 58 5.19 6.51 -16.66
N LEU A 59 6.45 6.33 -17.08
CA LEU A 59 7.25 7.40 -17.64
C LEU A 59 6.80 7.74 -19.06
N ARG A 60 6.62 9.03 -19.35
CA ARG A 60 6.31 9.52 -20.69
C ARG A 60 7.56 10.14 -21.31
N VAL A 61 7.85 9.78 -22.55
CA VAL A 61 9.05 10.22 -23.24
C VAL A 61 8.68 11.17 -24.37
N TYR A 62 9.35 12.30 -24.45
CA TYR A 62 9.19 13.30 -25.50
C TYR A 62 10.52 13.51 -26.24
N SER A 63 10.44 13.86 -27.51
CA SER A 63 11.59 13.97 -28.40
C SER A 63 12.64 14.97 -27.93
N ASN A 64 12.23 16.10 -27.36
CA ASN A 64 13.09 17.12 -26.78
C ASN A 64 12.29 18.15 -25.93
N ARG A 65 13.00 19.14 -25.37
CA ARG A 65 12.40 20.22 -24.56
C ARG A 65 11.38 21.05 -25.33
N ALA A 66 11.64 21.36 -26.60
CA ALA A 66 10.73 22.16 -27.42
C ALA A 66 9.40 21.43 -27.67
N ALA A 67 9.44 20.14 -28.03
CA ALA A 67 8.26 19.31 -28.21
C ALA A 67 7.45 19.16 -26.91
N TYR A 68 8.16 18.96 -25.79
CA TYR A 68 7.52 18.93 -24.47
C TYR A 68 6.80 20.24 -24.19
N ASP A 69 7.48 21.39 -24.33
CA ASP A 69 6.94 22.74 -24.07
C ASP A 69 5.81 23.14 -25.05
N ALA A 70 5.85 22.63 -26.28
CA ALA A 70 4.77 22.75 -27.26
C ALA A 70 3.54 21.87 -26.94
N LYS A 71 3.62 21.00 -25.90
CA LYS A 71 2.58 20.04 -25.51
C LYS A 71 2.21 19.07 -26.64
N GLU A 72 3.22 18.65 -27.39
CA GLU A 72 3.07 17.54 -28.33
C GLU A 72 2.73 16.24 -27.58
N ASN A 73 2.26 15.23 -28.31
CA ASN A 73 2.02 13.92 -27.70
C ASN A 73 3.37 13.27 -27.31
N PRO A 74 3.41 12.48 -26.22
CA PRO A 74 4.52 11.60 -25.95
C PRO A 74 4.80 10.68 -27.15
N LEU A 75 6.04 10.24 -27.28
CA LEU A 75 6.42 9.23 -28.24
C LEU A 75 5.77 7.89 -27.84
N GLU A 76 5.24 7.18 -28.84
CA GLU A 76 4.70 5.83 -28.65
C GLU A 76 5.83 4.84 -28.35
N GLU A 77 5.50 3.75 -27.65
CA GLU A 77 6.50 2.79 -27.15
C GLU A 77 7.29 2.13 -28.30
N ASP A 78 6.63 1.86 -29.43
CA ASP A 78 7.21 1.26 -30.63
C ASP A 78 7.89 2.28 -31.58
N SER A 79 8.00 3.54 -31.16
CA SER A 79 8.68 4.56 -31.95
C SER A 79 10.19 4.31 -31.99
N SER A 80 10.80 4.49 -33.16
CA SER A 80 12.25 4.36 -33.32
C SER A 80 13.02 5.43 -32.54
N ILE A 81 14.10 5.01 -31.85
CA ILE A 81 14.99 5.92 -31.10
C ILE A 81 15.89 6.74 -32.05
N ASP A 82 16.17 6.25 -33.27
CA ASP A 82 17.06 6.77 -34.33
C ASP A 82 17.98 7.97 -34.05
N THR A 83 17.49 9.21 -34.09
CA THR A 83 18.34 10.42 -33.97
C THR A 83 18.09 11.22 -32.68
N LEU A 84 17.20 10.73 -31.81
CA LEU A 84 16.80 11.40 -30.58
C LEU A 84 17.91 11.38 -29.51
N GLY A 85 18.04 12.45 -28.73
CA GLY A 85 18.99 12.47 -27.61
C GLY A 85 20.47 12.41 -28.00
N GLY A 86 20.83 12.75 -29.24
CA GLY A 86 22.23 12.70 -29.70
C GLY A 86 23.16 13.70 -28.99
N SER A 87 22.61 14.75 -28.38
CA SER A 87 23.36 15.75 -27.61
C SER A 87 22.58 16.21 -26.38
N LYS A 88 23.24 16.95 -25.49
CA LYS A 88 22.60 17.49 -24.28
C LYS A 88 21.53 18.54 -24.60
N GLU A 89 21.72 19.30 -25.67
CA GLU A 89 20.78 20.32 -26.15
C GLU A 89 19.50 19.69 -26.73
N ASN A 90 19.63 18.51 -27.34
CA ASN A 90 18.54 17.73 -27.90
C ASN A 90 18.20 16.52 -27.02
N ALA A 91 18.42 16.62 -25.71
CA ALA A 91 18.11 15.55 -24.77
C ALA A 91 16.60 15.24 -24.79
N LEU A 92 16.24 13.95 -24.73
CA LEU A 92 14.85 13.55 -24.58
C LEU A 92 14.33 14.02 -23.23
N ILE A 93 13.07 14.42 -23.19
CA ILE A 93 12.39 14.74 -21.94
C ILE A 93 11.67 13.51 -21.44
N VAL A 94 11.99 13.09 -20.23
CA VAL A 94 11.33 11.99 -19.54
C VAL A 94 10.48 12.61 -18.46
N GLU A 95 9.19 12.70 -18.71
CA GLU A 95 8.23 13.17 -17.75
C GLU A 95 7.97 12.07 -16.72
N VAL A 96 8.35 12.37 -15.48
CA VAL A 96 7.98 11.59 -14.31
C VAL A 96 6.58 12.03 -13.91
N PRO A 97 5.56 11.16 -13.99
CA PRO A 97 4.24 11.54 -13.54
C PRO A 97 4.28 11.79 -12.05
N THR A 98 3.83 12.95 -11.64
CA THR A 98 3.29 13.13 -10.30
C THR A 98 2.19 12.08 -10.17
N GLN A 99 2.38 11.09 -9.28
CA GLN A 99 1.36 10.12 -8.91
C GLN A 99 0.00 10.81 -8.91
N HIS A 100 -1.03 10.22 -9.51
CA HIS A 100 -2.40 10.74 -9.63
C HIS A 100 -2.87 11.59 -8.43
N LEU A 101 -2.46 12.84 -8.38
CA LEU A 101 -3.16 13.95 -7.77
C LEU A 101 -4.17 14.36 -8.82
N VAL A 102 -5.35 13.74 -8.75
CA VAL A 102 -6.54 14.24 -9.44
C VAL A 102 -6.66 15.74 -9.12
N PRO A 103 -7.00 16.61 -10.09
CA PRO A 103 -6.77 18.04 -10.00
C PRO A 103 -7.46 18.66 -8.78
N ARG A 104 -6.65 19.29 -7.92
CA ARG A 104 -7.12 20.34 -7.01
C ARG A 104 -7.56 21.53 -7.85
N THR A 105 -8.85 21.65 -8.14
CA THR A 105 -9.46 22.96 -8.30
C THR A 105 -9.15 23.75 -7.03
N VAL A 106 -8.72 25.00 -7.21
CA VAL A 106 -8.24 25.91 -6.15
C VAL A 106 -9.23 25.95 -4.98
N ALA A 107 -9.00 25.11 -3.99
CA ALA A 107 -9.55 25.21 -2.65
C ALA A 107 -8.38 25.61 -1.76
N SER A 108 -8.37 26.91 -1.46
CA SER A 108 -7.75 27.58 -0.32
C SER A 108 -7.13 26.69 0.75
N VAL A 109 -5.84 26.96 1.02
CA VAL A 109 -5.11 26.72 2.27
C VAL A 109 -4.98 25.26 2.70
N ALA A 110 -3.73 24.80 2.76
CA ALA A 110 -3.24 23.71 3.60
C ALA A 110 -4.27 23.03 4.54
N GLU A 111 -5.01 22.04 4.03
CA GLU A 111 -5.23 20.85 4.84
C GLU A 111 -3.97 20.01 4.69
N LEU A 112 -3.03 20.22 5.62
CA LEU A 112 -2.31 19.07 6.18
C LEU A 112 -3.38 18.02 6.42
N ILE A 113 -3.37 16.90 5.70
CA ILE A 113 -4.25 15.77 6.03
C ILE A 113 -3.72 15.27 7.36
N ALA A 114 -4.24 15.85 8.43
CA ALA A 114 -3.89 15.48 9.78
C ALA A 114 -4.42 14.06 9.98
N ILE A 115 -3.52 13.15 10.35
CA ILE A 115 -3.93 11.85 10.89
C ILE A 115 -4.94 12.16 12.01
N PRO A 116 -6.13 11.51 12.00
CA PRO A 116 -7.13 11.76 13.02
C PRO A 116 -6.54 11.58 14.41
N SER A 117 -6.93 12.45 15.34
CA SER A 117 -6.51 12.32 16.73
C SER A 117 -6.95 10.98 17.29
N THR A 118 -6.05 10.31 17.99
CA THR A 118 -6.35 9.03 18.62
C THR A 118 -7.08 9.24 19.94
N THR A 119 -7.92 8.27 20.29
CA THR A 119 -8.63 8.16 21.56
C THR A 119 -8.11 6.94 22.30
N VAL A 120 -8.03 7.00 23.63
CA VAL A 120 -7.66 5.84 24.46
C VAL A 120 -8.75 4.78 24.37
N LEU A 121 -8.33 3.52 24.18
CA LEU A 121 -9.23 2.37 24.21
C LEU A 121 -9.62 2.07 25.66
N ASN A 122 -10.92 2.08 25.94
CA ASN A 122 -11.43 1.76 27.27
C ASN A 122 -11.30 0.25 27.53
N GLU A 123 -10.94 -0.11 28.77
CA GLU A 123 -10.83 -1.50 29.22
C GLU A 123 -9.92 -2.38 28.34
N PRO A 124 -8.67 -1.96 28.06
CA PRO A 124 -7.77 -2.66 27.13
C PRO A 124 -7.51 -4.11 27.55
N ASP A 125 -7.43 -4.39 28.86
CA ASP A 125 -7.22 -5.74 29.38
C ASP A 125 -8.33 -6.72 28.97
N LYS A 126 -9.58 -6.25 28.88
CA LYS A 126 -10.72 -7.08 28.45
C LYS A 126 -10.68 -7.36 26.95
N TYR A 127 -10.27 -6.38 26.13
CA TYR A 127 -10.03 -6.62 24.71
C TYR A 127 -8.87 -7.59 24.50
N GLU A 128 -7.84 -7.53 25.36
CA GLU A 128 -6.74 -8.48 25.36
C GLU A 128 -7.24 -9.90 25.67
N GLU A 129 -8.02 -10.09 26.73
CA GLU A 129 -8.62 -11.40 27.07
C GLU A 129 -9.41 -12.02 25.90
N GLU A 130 -10.14 -11.19 25.13
CA GLU A 130 -10.92 -11.62 23.96
C GLU A 130 -10.07 -12.07 22.77
N CYS A 131 -8.75 -11.86 22.74
CA CYS A 131 -7.95 -12.20 21.56
C CYS A 131 -6.58 -12.81 21.85
N ILE A 132 -5.99 -12.62 23.04
CA ILE A 132 -4.59 -12.97 23.33
C ILE A 132 -4.26 -14.45 23.14
N SER A 133 -5.25 -15.32 23.36
CA SER A 133 -5.15 -16.77 23.22
C SER A 133 -5.73 -17.29 21.89
N LEU A 134 -5.86 -16.45 20.86
CA LEU A 134 -6.41 -16.81 19.55
C LEU A 134 -5.80 -18.10 18.95
N THR A 135 -4.49 -18.30 19.11
CA THR A 135 -3.76 -19.49 18.63
C THR A 135 -4.02 -20.75 19.46
N GLU A 136 -4.53 -20.58 20.68
CA GLU A 136 -4.74 -21.63 21.68
C GLU A 136 -6.23 -21.99 21.84
N TRP A 137 -7.13 -21.22 21.22
CA TRP A 137 -8.57 -21.46 21.26
C TRP A 137 -8.93 -22.90 20.92
N GLY A 138 -9.80 -23.48 21.75
CA GLY A 138 -10.40 -24.79 21.53
C GLY A 138 -11.19 -24.80 20.23
N VAL A 139 -10.97 -25.83 19.40
CA VAL A 139 -11.78 -26.09 18.21
C VAL A 139 -13.16 -26.61 18.62
N ASP A 140 -14.13 -26.44 17.73
CA ASP A 140 -15.52 -26.86 17.91
C ASP A 140 -16.20 -26.20 19.13
N ALA A 141 -15.72 -25.00 19.50
CA ALA A 141 -16.23 -24.21 20.62
C ALA A 141 -16.60 -22.79 20.17
N ALA A 142 -17.57 -22.19 20.85
CA ALA A 142 -17.90 -20.78 20.71
C ALA A 142 -17.05 -19.95 21.68
N HIS A 143 -16.33 -18.97 21.15
CA HIS A 143 -15.54 -18.01 21.93
C HIS A 143 -16.23 -16.65 21.94
N GLU A 144 -16.29 -16.04 23.12
CA GLU A 144 -16.92 -14.74 23.34
C GLU A 144 -15.93 -13.61 22.99
N ILE A 145 -16.40 -12.66 22.20
CA ILE A 145 -15.68 -11.43 21.82
C ILE A 145 -16.60 -10.18 21.86
N PRO A 146 -17.34 -9.95 22.96
CA PRO A 146 -18.37 -8.91 23.03
C PRO A 146 -17.83 -7.49 22.83
N LEU A 147 -16.63 -7.16 23.29
CA LEU A 147 -16.03 -5.83 23.14
C LEU A 147 -15.56 -5.60 21.71
N ILE A 148 -14.86 -6.57 21.10
CA ILE A 148 -14.49 -6.49 19.68
C ILE A 148 -15.76 -6.38 18.82
N TRP A 149 -16.81 -7.14 19.14
CA TRP A 149 -18.10 -7.05 18.45
C TRP A 149 -18.74 -5.66 18.57
N SER A 150 -18.77 -5.11 19.78
CA SER A 150 -19.30 -3.77 20.04
C SER A 150 -18.50 -2.69 19.30
N PHE A 151 -17.17 -2.76 19.34
CA PHE A 151 -16.27 -1.87 18.62
C PHE A 151 -16.55 -1.88 17.12
N MET A 152 -16.72 -3.07 16.55
CA MET A 152 -16.94 -3.25 15.11
C MET A 152 -18.36 -2.90 14.65
N SER A 153 -19.31 -2.67 15.56
CA SER A 153 -20.73 -2.43 15.23
C SER A 153 -20.94 -1.25 14.27
N SER A 154 -20.17 -0.17 14.43
CA SER A 154 -20.19 1.01 13.56
C SER A 154 -19.32 0.88 12.30
N LEU A 155 -18.56 -0.21 12.19
CA LEU A 155 -17.56 -0.46 11.14
C LEU A 155 -17.96 -1.64 10.24
N GLY A 156 -19.27 -1.84 10.06
CA GLY A 156 -19.82 -2.94 9.26
C GLY A 156 -20.06 -4.25 10.01
N GLY A 157 -19.72 -4.30 11.30
CA GLY A 157 -19.83 -5.49 12.13
C GLY A 157 -18.78 -6.56 11.80
N CYS A 158 -18.62 -7.51 12.71
CA CYS A 158 -17.77 -8.69 12.52
C CYS A 158 -18.51 -10.00 12.85
N THR A 159 -19.50 -9.98 13.75
CA THR A 159 -20.35 -11.13 14.10
C THR A 159 -21.74 -10.61 14.50
N ASN A 160 -22.74 -11.49 14.52
CA ASN A 160 -24.12 -11.12 14.88
C ASN A 160 -24.43 -11.29 16.37
N SER A 161 -23.52 -11.89 17.14
CA SER A 161 -23.80 -12.32 18.52
C SER A 161 -22.71 -11.98 19.53
N GLY A 162 -21.61 -11.37 19.09
CA GLY A 162 -20.42 -11.25 19.93
C GLY A 162 -19.72 -12.57 20.17
N LYS A 163 -20.02 -13.61 19.38
CA LYS A 163 -19.38 -14.93 19.47
C LYS A 163 -18.78 -15.34 18.14
N ILE A 164 -17.73 -16.16 18.21
CA ILE A 164 -17.13 -16.84 17.06
C ILE A 164 -17.12 -18.33 17.34
N PHE A 165 -17.71 -19.11 16.43
CA PHE A 165 -17.54 -20.56 16.44
C PHE A 165 -16.20 -20.89 15.79
N TRP A 166 -15.28 -21.45 16.56
CA TRP A 166 -13.90 -21.67 16.14
C TRP A 166 -13.73 -23.05 15.52
N ARG A 167 -13.45 -23.10 14.23
CA ARG A 167 -13.31 -24.36 13.49
C ARG A 167 -11.85 -24.78 13.39
N MET A 168 -11.63 -26.04 13.03
CA MET A 168 -10.29 -26.55 12.74
C MET A 168 -9.60 -25.75 11.63
N GLU A 169 -10.34 -25.37 10.59
CA GLU A 169 -9.82 -24.58 9.47
C GLU A 169 -9.37 -23.18 9.92
N ASP A 170 -10.14 -22.52 10.78
CA ASP A 170 -9.76 -21.20 11.32
C ASP A 170 -8.47 -21.31 12.14
N LYS A 171 -8.37 -22.34 13.00
CA LYS A 171 -7.16 -22.62 13.78
C LYS A 171 -5.94 -22.86 12.89
N GLN A 172 -6.08 -23.66 11.83
CA GLN A 172 -4.99 -23.96 10.90
C GLN A 172 -4.54 -22.71 10.14
N VAL A 173 -5.49 -21.92 9.63
CA VAL A 173 -5.21 -20.66 8.92
C VAL A 173 -4.49 -19.67 9.83
N VAL A 174 -4.97 -19.47 11.06
CA VAL A 174 -4.31 -18.58 12.03
C VAL A 174 -2.92 -19.08 12.37
N SER A 175 -2.77 -20.37 12.66
CA SER A 175 -1.48 -20.96 13.01
C SER A 175 -0.45 -20.72 11.90
N LEU A 176 -0.82 -20.96 10.64
CA LEU A 176 0.05 -20.72 9.48
C LEU A 176 0.41 -19.25 9.30
N MET A 177 -0.55 -18.33 9.46
CA MET A 177 -0.29 -16.90 9.34
C MET A 177 0.63 -16.40 10.45
N VAL A 178 0.32 -16.71 11.71
CA VAL A 178 1.11 -16.26 12.87
C VAL A 178 2.53 -16.82 12.83
N ASP A 179 2.68 -18.11 12.53
CA ASP A 179 3.99 -18.73 12.34
C ASP A 179 4.74 -18.07 11.17
N GLY A 180 4.13 -17.91 10.00
CA GLY A 180 4.77 -17.27 8.85
C GLY A 180 5.19 -15.81 9.10
N TRP A 181 4.43 -15.07 9.92
CA TRP A 181 4.68 -13.66 10.21
C TRP A 181 5.76 -13.41 11.25
N PHE A 182 5.92 -14.33 12.20
CA PHE A 182 6.72 -14.12 13.41
C PHE A 182 7.80 -15.18 13.65
N ARG A 183 7.90 -16.22 12.83
CA ARG A 183 8.99 -17.20 12.91
C ARG A 183 10.35 -16.52 12.77
N GLU A 184 11.27 -16.85 13.68
CA GLU A 184 12.64 -16.35 13.64
C GLU A 184 13.45 -16.93 12.48
N SER A 185 14.38 -16.13 11.96
CA SER A 185 15.31 -16.56 10.90
C SER A 185 16.22 -17.65 11.43
N THR A 186 16.23 -18.80 10.75
CA THR A 186 17.26 -19.83 10.95
C THR A 186 18.19 -19.86 9.76
N ARG A 187 19.43 -20.34 9.96
CA ARG A 187 20.43 -20.46 8.88
C ARG A 187 19.95 -21.32 7.70
N ASP A 188 19.02 -22.23 7.95
CA ASP A 188 18.47 -23.16 6.97
C ASP A 188 17.15 -22.67 6.34
N CYS A 189 16.64 -21.50 6.75
CA CYS A 189 15.36 -20.97 6.29
C CYS A 189 15.46 -19.49 5.90
N ILE A 190 15.88 -19.24 4.66
CA ILE A 190 16.09 -17.89 4.07
C ILE A 190 14.77 -17.09 3.90
N ASN A 191 13.61 -17.75 4.03
CA ASN A 191 12.28 -17.16 3.79
C ASN A 191 11.77 -16.22 4.88
N VAL A 192 12.53 -15.94 5.95
CA VAL A 192 12.04 -15.09 7.05
C VAL A 192 11.89 -13.61 6.69
N HIS A 193 12.49 -13.18 5.58
CA HIS A 193 12.24 -11.88 4.96
C HIS A 193 11.36 -11.94 3.71
N ALA A 194 10.89 -13.14 3.30
CA ALA A 194 10.03 -13.31 2.13
C ALA A 194 8.63 -12.81 2.47
N ASN A 195 8.39 -11.52 2.20
CA ASN A 195 7.12 -10.84 2.07
C ASN A 195 6.00 -11.34 3.02
N LYS A 196 5.77 -10.64 4.14
CA LYS A 196 4.69 -10.92 5.14
C LYS A 196 3.26 -10.75 4.58
N LYS A 197 3.10 -10.71 3.26
CA LYS A 197 1.84 -10.60 2.55
C LYS A 197 1.12 -11.94 2.62
N SER A 198 0.00 -11.95 3.34
CA SER A 198 -0.91 -13.10 3.39
C SER A 198 -2.24 -12.73 2.75
N ILE A 199 -2.78 -13.65 1.96
CA ILE A 199 -4.07 -13.46 1.28
C ILE A 199 -5.00 -14.58 1.72
N LEU A 200 -6.09 -14.22 2.39
CA LEU A 200 -7.13 -15.17 2.80
C LEU A 200 -8.30 -15.12 1.81
N MET A 201 -8.55 -16.24 1.13
CA MET A 201 -9.64 -16.39 0.17
C MET A 201 -10.67 -17.41 0.65
N GLY A 202 -11.91 -17.28 0.18
CA GLY A 202 -12.98 -18.22 0.51
C GLY A 202 -14.37 -17.67 0.21
N SER A 203 -15.37 -18.53 0.27
CA SER A 203 -16.76 -18.19 -0.08
C SER A 203 -17.33 -17.04 0.77
N PRO A 204 -18.29 -16.25 0.24
CA PRO A 204 -19.02 -15.26 1.03
C PRO A 204 -19.66 -15.87 2.28
N GLY A 205 -19.65 -15.13 3.40
CA GLY A 205 -20.25 -15.57 4.66
C GLY A 205 -19.46 -16.56 5.50
N ILE A 206 -18.32 -17.10 5.00
CA ILE A 206 -17.54 -18.11 5.73
C ILE A 206 -16.77 -17.60 6.96
N GLY A 207 -16.81 -16.29 7.25
CA GLY A 207 -16.17 -15.69 8.43
C GLY A 207 -14.82 -15.00 8.22
N LYS A 208 -14.36 -14.82 6.97
CA LYS A 208 -13.05 -14.17 6.67
C LYS A 208 -12.89 -12.80 7.34
N SER A 209 -13.88 -11.93 7.18
CA SER A 209 -13.86 -10.59 7.76
C SER A 209 -13.88 -10.62 9.28
N THR A 210 -14.63 -11.56 9.87
CA THR A 210 -14.64 -11.80 11.32
C THR A 210 -13.25 -12.15 11.82
N LEU A 211 -12.60 -13.11 11.15
CA LEU A 211 -11.24 -13.53 11.49
C LEU A 211 -10.25 -12.38 11.37
N LEU A 212 -10.29 -11.62 10.27
CA LEU A 212 -9.43 -10.45 10.07
C LEU A 212 -9.60 -9.39 11.17
N CYS A 213 -10.83 -9.14 11.62
CA CYS A 213 -11.10 -8.21 12.71
C CYS A 213 -10.44 -8.67 14.01
N VAL A 214 -10.61 -9.94 14.41
CA VAL A 214 -9.98 -10.47 15.64
C VAL A 214 -8.46 -10.49 15.52
N MET A 215 -7.92 -10.84 14.34
CA MET A 215 -6.48 -10.78 14.07
C MET A 215 -5.92 -9.37 14.25
N ALA A 216 -6.66 -8.31 13.90
CA ALA A 216 -6.21 -6.94 14.11
C ALA A 216 -5.97 -6.63 15.60
N PHE A 217 -6.90 -7.04 16.47
CA PHE A 217 -6.75 -6.90 17.92
C PHE A 217 -5.62 -7.78 18.46
N TYR A 218 -5.54 -9.04 18.02
CA TYR A 218 -4.46 -9.95 18.40
C TYR A 218 -3.07 -9.37 18.08
N LEU A 219 -2.88 -8.80 16.88
CA LEU A 219 -1.62 -8.16 16.48
C LEU A 219 -1.25 -6.97 17.36
N VAL A 220 -2.23 -6.17 17.77
CA VAL A 220 -2.01 -5.06 18.70
C VAL A 220 -1.67 -5.59 20.08
N PHE A 221 -2.49 -6.45 20.67
CA PHE A 221 -2.31 -6.87 22.06
C PHE A 221 -1.12 -7.82 22.27
N LYS A 222 -1.02 -8.88 21.45
CA LYS A 222 0.03 -9.89 21.55
C LYS A 222 1.37 -9.39 21.06
N HIS A 223 1.38 -8.68 19.93
CA HIS A 223 2.61 -8.34 19.20
C HIS A 223 2.94 -6.85 19.17
N LYS A 224 2.15 -6.01 19.85
CA LYS A 224 2.35 -4.56 19.99
C LYS A 224 2.55 -3.86 18.64
N LYS A 225 1.77 -4.24 17.63
CA LYS A 225 1.87 -3.69 16.26
C LYS A 225 0.98 -2.46 16.06
N ASN A 226 1.42 -1.55 15.20
CA ASN A 226 0.57 -0.51 14.62
C ASN A 226 -0.28 -1.15 13.53
N VAL A 227 -1.60 -1.15 13.68
CA VAL A 227 -2.50 -1.87 12.76
C VAL A 227 -3.49 -0.88 12.14
N LEU A 228 -3.45 -0.76 10.81
CA LEU A 228 -4.43 -0.03 10.01
C LEU A 228 -5.30 -1.04 9.26
N VAL A 229 -6.61 -0.91 9.42
CA VAL A 229 -7.59 -1.78 8.76
C VAL A 229 -8.48 -0.94 7.86
N TYR A 230 -8.57 -1.30 6.58
CA TYR A 230 -9.50 -0.72 5.63
C TYR A 230 -10.45 -1.80 5.10
N ARG A 231 -11.75 -1.54 5.20
CA ARG A 231 -12.79 -2.50 4.81
C ARG A 231 -13.65 -1.92 3.70
N ARG A 232 -13.68 -2.60 2.55
CA ARG A 232 -14.66 -2.35 1.49
C ARG A 232 -15.93 -3.15 1.77
N LEU A 233 -17.01 -2.45 2.12
CA LEU A 233 -18.27 -3.10 2.48
C LEU A 233 -19.24 -3.04 1.29
N THR A 234 -19.80 -4.21 0.92
CA THR A 234 -20.63 -4.35 -0.29
C THR A 234 -22.15 -4.41 0.01
N GLY A 235 -22.55 -4.25 1.28
CA GLY A 235 -23.95 -4.28 1.69
C GLY A 235 -24.74 -3.02 1.31
N ARG A 236 -26.01 -3.16 0.93
CA ARG A 236 -26.94 -2.02 0.75
C ARG A 236 -27.04 -1.28 2.10
N LYS A 237 -26.53 -0.04 2.18
CA LYS A 237 -26.40 0.83 3.37
C LYS A 237 -25.11 0.70 4.19
N GLN A 238 -24.14 -0.10 3.75
CA GLN A 238 -22.81 -0.09 4.35
C GLN A 238 -21.88 0.80 3.51
N SER A 239 -21.04 1.58 4.18
CA SER A 239 -19.99 2.36 3.54
C SER A 239 -18.65 1.79 3.95
N ASN A 240 -17.66 1.94 3.09
CA ASN A 240 -16.29 1.57 3.41
C ASN A 240 -15.87 2.27 4.72
N CYS A 241 -15.08 1.57 5.51
CA CYS A 241 -14.66 2.08 6.81
C CYS A 241 -13.17 1.84 7.01
N LEU A 242 -12.59 2.63 7.89
CA LEU A 242 -11.19 2.56 8.25
C LEU A 242 -11.05 2.71 9.76
N PHE A 243 -10.14 1.94 10.34
CA PHE A 243 -9.74 2.14 11.72
C PHE A 243 -8.26 1.83 11.91
N TYR A 244 -7.69 2.47 12.91
CA TYR A 244 -6.29 2.32 13.28
C TYR A 244 -6.20 2.03 14.77
N LEU A 245 -5.38 1.07 15.17
CA LEU A 245 -5.07 0.75 16.57
C LEU A 245 -3.57 0.69 16.77
N THR A 246 -3.08 1.23 17.88
CA THR A 246 -1.67 1.19 18.25
C THR A 246 -1.46 1.37 19.76
N TYR A 247 -0.21 1.27 20.22
CA TYR A 247 0.24 1.71 21.53
C TYR A 247 0.79 3.13 21.47
N ASN A 248 0.40 3.95 22.44
CA ASN A 248 1.01 5.23 22.73
C ASN A 248 1.24 5.32 24.25
N ALA A 249 2.50 5.46 24.67
CA ALA A 249 2.90 5.51 26.08
C ALA A 249 2.21 4.40 26.93
N ASP A 250 2.34 3.15 26.49
CA ASP A 250 1.75 1.93 27.09
C ASP A 250 0.22 1.83 27.07
N GLN A 251 -0.49 2.82 26.53
CA GLN A 251 -1.94 2.78 26.36
C GLN A 251 -2.29 2.37 24.94
N VAL A 252 -3.30 1.50 24.79
CA VAL A 252 -3.88 1.23 23.47
C VAL A 252 -4.73 2.43 23.07
N VAL A 253 -4.43 3.00 21.90
CA VAL A 253 -5.15 4.14 21.33
C VAL A 253 -5.62 3.81 19.92
N TYR A 254 -6.70 4.45 19.49
CA TYR A 254 -7.31 4.17 18.20
C TYR A 254 -7.97 5.41 17.59
N PHE A 255 -8.22 5.36 16.28
CA PHE A 255 -9.18 6.26 15.63
C PHE A 255 -10.05 5.48 14.64
N LEU A 256 -11.25 6.00 14.39
CA LEU A 256 -12.26 5.38 13.53
C LEU A 256 -12.74 6.35 12.46
N ILE A 257 -12.94 5.84 11.25
CA ILE A 257 -13.62 6.54 10.17
C ILE A 257 -14.69 5.61 9.59
N PRO A 258 -15.93 5.66 10.12
CA PRO A 258 -17.03 4.78 9.69
C PRO A 258 -17.43 4.96 8.21
N LEU A 259 -17.18 6.16 7.65
CA LEU A 259 -17.47 6.51 6.26
C LEU A 259 -16.18 6.95 5.55
N CYS A 260 -15.30 5.99 5.26
CA CYS A 260 -13.98 6.25 4.68
C CYS A 260 -13.96 5.93 3.18
N LYS A 261 -13.83 6.96 2.33
CA LYS A 261 -13.62 6.75 0.90
C LYS A 261 -12.18 6.30 0.65
N GLU A 262 -11.98 5.51 -0.41
CA GLU A 262 -10.66 4.97 -0.74
C GLU A 262 -9.56 6.02 -0.89
N PRO A 263 -9.74 7.15 -1.60
CA PRO A 263 -8.70 8.19 -1.65
C PRO A 263 -8.34 8.74 -0.26
N HIS A 264 -9.31 8.82 0.65
CA HIS A 264 -9.06 9.28 2.02
C HIS A 264 -8.28 8.23 2.82
N ALA A 265 -8.58 6.93 2.63
CA ALA A 265 -7.83 5.84 3.24
C ALA A 265 -6.38 5.79 2.76
N VAL A 266 -6.14 5.98 1.46
CA VAL A 266 -4.79 6.05 0.87
C VAL A 266 -4.00 7.20 1.49
N ASN A 267 -4.59 8.40 1.57
CA ASN A 267 -3.91 9.55 2.17
C ASN A 267 -3.53 9.31 3.64
N ILE A 268 -4.38 8.64 4.42
CA ILE A 268 -4.09 8.29 5.83
C ILE A 268 -2.97 7.24 5.91
N TYR A 269 -3.01 6.24 5.04
CA TYR A 269 -1.97 5.22 4.95
C TYR A 269 -0.60 5.83 4.63
N GLU A 270 -0.53 6.72 3.63
CA GLU A 270 0.69 7.44 3.26
C GLU A 270 1.19 8.33 4.40
N ALA A 271 0.29 9.05 5.09
CA ALA A 271 0.65 9.87 6.24
C ALA A 271 1.21 9.03 7.40
N LEU A 272 0.59 7.88 7.71
CA LEU A 272 1.06 6.96 8.75
C LEU A 272 2.41 6.34 8.41
N ILE A 273 2.63 5.95 7.15
CA ILE A 273 3.95 5.47 6.69
C ILE A 273 4.99 6.58 6.78
N GLY A 274 4.65 7.80 6.40
CA GLY A 274 5.56 8.95 6.53
C GLY A 274 5.99 9.22 7.97
N GLN A 275 5.13 8.92 8.95
CA GLN A 275 5.44 9.09 10.39
C GLN A 275 6.15 7.88 11.01
N LEU A 276 5.75 6.66 10.64
CA LEU A 276 6.15 5.44 11.34
C LEU A 276 7.22 4.62 10.58
N GLY A 277 7.35 4.80 9.27
CA GLY A 277 8.03 3.86 8.38
C GLY A 277 7.12 2.71 7.94
N ILE A 278 7.31 2.23 6.70
CA ILE A 278 6.45 1.20 6.09
C ILE A 278 6.55 -0.15 6.82
N GLU A 279 7.73 -0.48 7.32
CA GLU A 279 8.02 -1.70 8.07
C GLU A 279 7.34 -1.77 9.44
N ASN A 280 6.86 -0.63 9.94
CA ASN A 280 6.26 -0.51 11.27
C ASN A 280 4.73 -0.45 11.24
N LEU A 281 4.11 -0.44 10.05
CA LEU A 281 2.66 -0.41 9.88
C LEU A 281 2.13 -1.72 9.28
N TRP A 282 1.17 -2.34 9.96
CA TRP A 282 0.44 -3.51 9.47
C TRP A 282 -0.84 -3.07 8.77
N LEU A 283 -0.89 -3.23 7.45
CA LEU A 283 -2.08 -2.94 6.64
C LEU A 283 -2.92 -4.20 6.45
N LEU A 284 -4.17 -4.16 6.91
CA LEU A 284 -5.15 -5.22 6.76
C LEU A 284 -6.28 -4.74 5.85
N LEU A 285 -6.53 -5.48 4.76
CA LEU A 285 -7.51 -5.14 3.74
C LEU A 285 -8.65 -6.17 3.73
N ASP A 286 -9.89 -5.70 3.84
CA ASP A 286 -11.10 -6.53 3.82
C ASP A 286 -12.03 -6.15 2.65
N GLY A 287 -12.66 -7.16 2.03
CA GLY A 287 -13.62 -6.94 0.94
C GLY A 287 -13.03 -6.67 -0.45
N PHE A 288 -11.78 -7.07 -0.69
CA PHE A 288 -11.11 -6.94 -1.99
C PHE A 288 -11.25 -8.21 -2.84
N ARG A 289 -11.28 -8.06 -4.16
CA ARG A 289 -11.19 -9.20 -5.09
C ARG A 289 -9.72 -9.53 -5.27
N TYR A 290 -9.41 -10.81 -5.42
CA TYR A 290 -8.04 -11.26 -5.65
C TYR A 290 -7.41 -10.62 -6.89
N GLU A 291 -8.20 -10.44 -7.94
CA GLU A 291 -7.82 -9.77 -9.19
C GLU A 291 -7.41 -8.30 -9.00
N ASP A 292 -7.92 -7.64 -7.96
CA ASP A 292 -7.60 -6.24 -7.64
C ASP A 292 -6.27 -6.12 -6.86
N ILE A 293 -5.65 -7.23 -6.46
CA ILE A 293 -4.41 -7.24 -5.69
C ILE A 293 -3.23 -7.27 -6.68
N PRO A 294 -2.41 -6.21 -6.76
CA PRO A 294 -1.29 -6.18 -7.69
C PRO A 294 -0.30 -7.33 -7.41
N GLN A 295 0.13 -7.96 -8.50
CA GLN A 295 1.17 -9.00 -8.50
C GLN A 295 2.54 -8.32 -8.34
N GLY A 296 2.97 -8.11 -7.10
CA GLY A 296 4.25 -7.51 -6.76
C GLY A 296 4.41 -7.25 -5.26
N PRO A 297 5.65 -6.99 -4.77
CA PRO A 297 5.88 -6.43 -3.45
C PRO A 297 5.34 -4.98 -3.39
N PHE A 298 4.73 -4.61 -2.27
CA PHE A 298 4.35 -3.23 -1.94
C PHE A 298 5.54 -2.51 -1.30
#